data_AF-A0AAE4KXW2-F1
#
_entry.id   AF-A0AAE4KXW2-F1
#
_cell.length_a   1.000
_cell.length_b   1.000
_cell.length_c   1.000
_cell.angle_alpha   90.00
_cell.angle_beta   90.00
_cell.angle_gamma   90.00
#
_symmetry.space_group_name_H-M   'P 1'
#
loop_
_entity.id
_entity.type
_entity.pdbx_description
1 polymer ?
#
loop_
_entity_poly.entity_id
_entity_poly.type
_entity_poly.pdbx_seq_one_letter_code
_entity_poly.pdbx_strand_id
1 'polypeptide(L)'
;MREQQTDWRTWLYSIWKNQGKLEAGYTRVQCSRFDIALDELWGLETEEHFDLFELLEKQKAGLLEMDFKRFQNIGGCFLDDGYFRSEGLSLYFGSRKSPLFFNFYEKRFEIANREKISELEALTKYGIYNRYELRLANEKATQAVEAFILGDSPKRLGEIGVGLINA
;
A
#
# COMPACT_ATOMS: atom_id res chain seq x y z
N MET A 1 39.21 6.58 21.74
CA MET A 1 38.14 6.13 20.82
C MET A 1 37.86 7.32 19.91
N ARG A 2 38.10 7.23 18.60
CA ARG A 2 37.86 8.38 17.69
C ARG A 2 36.35 8.52 17.50
N GLU A 3 35.78 9.66 17.88
CA GLU A 3 34.38 10.00 17.59
C GLU A 3 34.15 9.92 16.08
N GLN A 4 33.21 9.07 15.65
CA GLN A 4 32.78 9.03 14.27
C GLN A 4 31.98 10.31 13.98
N GLN A 5 32.51 11.18 13.11
CA GLN A 5 31.86 12.43 12.67
C GLN A 5 30.76 12.20 11.62
N THR A 6 30.30 10.96 11.43
CA THR A 6 29.35 10.62 10.38
C THR A 6 28.01 10.30 11.01
N ASP A 7 26.98 11.07 10.67
CA ASP A 7 25.62 10.77 11.07
C ASP A 7 25.11 9.48 10.39
N TRP A 8 24.08 8.87 10.98
CA TRP A 8 23.52 7.61 10.50
C TRP A 8 23.07 7.66 9.05
N ARG A 9 22.57 8.80 8.57
CA ARG A 9 22.11 8.95 7.18
C ARG A 9 23.30 8.90 6.22
N THR A 10 24.37 9.62 6.52
CA THR A 10 25.59 9.64 5.69
C THR A 10 26.25 8.25 5.65
N TRP A 11 26.28 7.55 6.79
CA TRP A 11 26.81 6.17 6.87
C TRP A 11 25.96 5.18 6.04
N LEU A 12 24.64 5.16 6.25
CA LEU A 12 23.74 4.25 5.53
C LEU A 12 23.70 4.54 4.03
N TYR A 13 23.77 5.81 3.63
CA TYR A 13 23.89 6.19 2.22
C TYR A 13 25.22 5.72 1.60
N SER A 14 26.32 5.77 2.34
CA SER A 14 27.61 5.24 1.87
C SER A 14 27.59 3.71 1.70
N ILE A 15 26.85 2.99 2.56
CA ILE A 15 26.63 1.55 2.42
C ILE A 15 25.80 1.27 1.17
N TRP A 16 24.75 2.06 0.95
CA TRP A 16 23.86 1.92 -0.20
C TRP A 16 24.55 2.26 -1.54
N LYS A 17 25.38 3.31 -1.59
CA LYS A 17 26.10 3.74 -2.81
C LYS A 17 27.18 2.75 -3.24
N ASN A 18 27.84 2.11 -2.29
CA ASN A 18 28.87 1.11 -2.55
C ASN A 18 28.24 -0.28 -2.77
N GLN A 19 27.29 -0.37 -3.71
CA GLN A 19 26.72 -1.66 -4.13
C GLN A 19 27.81 -2.49 -4.81
N GLY A 20 28.24 -3.55 -4.14
CA GLY A 20 29.03 -4.62 -4.71
C GLY A 20 28.33 -5.95 -4.48
N LYS A 21 28.51 -6.90 -5.39
CA LYS A 21 28.21 -8.31 -5.11
C LYS A 21 29.25 -8.80 -4.10
N LEU A 22 28.81 -9.32 -2.96
CA LEU A 22 29.69 -10.15 -2.15
C LEU A 22 30.07 -11.39 -2.97
N GLU A 23 31.24 -11.99 -2.72
CA GLU A 23 31.70 -13.20 -3.44
C GLU A 23 30.68 -14.35 -3.40
N ALA A 24 29.81 -14.37 -2.38
CA ALA A 24 28.70 -15.30 -2.23
C ALA A 24 27.43 -14.96 -3.06
N GLY A 25 27.45 -13.93 -3.91
CA GLY A 25 26.34 -13.56 -4.80
C GLY A 25 25.26 -12.66 -4.19
N TYR A 26 25.43 -12.17 -2.97
CA TYR A 26 24.48 -11.26 -2.31
C TYR A 26 24.63 -9.82 -2.81
N THR A 27 23.50 -9.18 -3.13
CA THR A 27 23.40 -7.72 -3.20
C THR A 27 23.31 -7.16 -1.77
N ARG A 28 24.06 -6.09 -1.46
CA ARG A 28 24.22 -5.58 -0.08
C ARG A 28 22.93 -4.96 0.50
N VAL A 29 21.98 -4.62 -0.35
CA VAL A 29 20.65 -4.14 0.03
C VAL A 29 19.63 -5.19 -0.39
N GLN A 30 18.96 -5.77 0.58
CA GLN A 30 17.84 -6.69 0.35
C GLN A 30 16.62 -6.09 1.02
N CYS A 31 15.68 -5.62 0.21
CA CYS A 31 14.38 -5.21 0.73
C CYS A 31 13.49 -6.45 0.79
N SER A 32 13.28 -6.99 1.99
CA SER A 32 12.39 -8.16 2.15
C SER A 32 10.93 -7.81 1.91
N ARG A 33 10.55 -6.55 2.18
CA ARG A 33 9.19 -6.04 1.99
C ARG A 33 9.15 -4.53 1.83
N PHE A 34 8.35 -4.06 0.90
CA PHE A 34 8.07 -2.65 0.66
C PHE A 34 6.57 -2.48 0.39
N ASP A 35 5.91 -1.60 1.14
CA ASP A 35 4.48 -1.34 1.00
C ASP A 35 4.29 0.10 0.50
N ILE A 36 3.53 0.28 -0.58
CA ILE A 36 3.11 1.60 -1.09
C ILE A 36 1.63 1.75 -0.77
N ALA A 37 1.26 2.83 -0.08
CA ALA A 37 -0.13 3.17 0.19
C ALA A 37 -0.52 4.42 -0.61
N LEU A 38 -1.63 4.33 -1.35
CA LEU A 38 -2.24 5.45 -2.07
C LEU A 38 -3.58 5.77 -1.40
N ASP A 39 -3.74 6.99 -0.93
CA ASP A 39 -4.97 7.48 -0.29
C ASP A 39 -5.83 8.24 -1.30
N GLU A 40 -7.09 7.84 -1.40
CA GLU A 40 -8.13 8.60 -2.11
C GLU A 40 -8.69 9.65 -1.16
N LEU A 41 -8.49 10.93 -1.48
CA LEU A 41 -8.83 12.02 -0.58
C LEU A 41 -10.28 12.46 -0.74
N TRP A 42 -10.95 12.69 0.39
CA TRP A 42 -12.33 13.18 0.45
C TRP A 42 -12.37 14.71 0.37
N GLY A 43 -13.23 15.25 -0.50
CA GLY A 43 -13.56 16.69 -0.55
C GLY A 43 -12.50 17.61 -1.16
N LEU A 44 -11.41 17.08 -1.72
CA LEU A 44 -10.34 17.89 -2.32
C LEU A 44 -10.40 18.01 -3.85
N GLU A 45 -10.95 17.03 -4.57
CA GLU A 45 -10.86 17.01 -6.05
C GLU A 45 -12.16 16.55 -6.76
N THR A 46 -12.93 15.61 -6.19
CA THR A 46 -14.21 15.12 -6.74
C THR A 46 -15.14 14.68 -5.59
N GLU A 47 -16.46 14.76 -5.80
CA GLU A 47 -17.44 14.06 -4.92
C GLU A 47 -17.57 12.58 -5.28
N GLU A 48 -17.14 12.19 -6.48
CA GLU A 48 -17.13 10.82 -6.94
C GLU A 48 -15.91 10.09 -6.40
N HIS A 49 -16.16 9.01 -5.68
CA HIS A 49 -15.15 8.11 -5.16
C HIS A 49 -15.24 6.74 -5.79
N PHE A 50 -14.11 6.04 -5.88
CA PHE A 50 -14.08 4.71 -6.46
C PHE A 50 -14.90 3.72 -5.61
N ASP A 51 -15.93 3.11 -6.21
CA ASP A 51 -16.79 2.16 -5.52
C ASP A 51 -16.17 0.75 -5.51
N LEU A 52 -15.69 0.34 -4.34
CA LEU A 52 -15.15 -1.01 -4.15
C LEU A 52 -16.24 -2.10 -4.25
N PHE A 53 -17.51 -1.80 -4.00
CA PHE A 53 -18.60 -2.75 -4.21
C PHE A 53 -18.84 -2.98 -5.70
N GLU A 54 -18.80 -1.93 -6.52
CA GLU A 54 -18.88 -2.08 -7.97
C GLU A 54 -17.75 -2.97 -8.50
N LEU A 55 -16.52 -2.79 -7.97
CA LEU A 55 -15.38 -3.64 -8.31
C LEU A 55 -15.60 -5.10 -7.92
N LEU A 56 -16.16 -5.34 -6.72
CA LEU A 56 -16.51 -6.67 -6.25
C LEU A 56 -17.57 -7.34 -7.13
N GLU A 57 -18.61 -6.61 -7.54
CA GLU A 57 -19.66 -7.15 -8.41
C GLU A 57 -19.12 -7.44 -9.82
N LYS A 58 -18.27 -6.57 -10.37
CA LYS A 58 -17.54 -6.85 -11.63
C LYS A 58 -16.69 -8.11 -11.53
N GLN A 59 -15.99 -8.32 -10.41
CA GLN A 59 -15.23 -9.54 -10.18
C GLN A 59 -16.13 -10.78 -10.13
N LYS A 60 -17.23 -10.75 -9.38
CA LYS A 60 -18.19 -11.86 -9.30
C LYS A 60 -18.83 -12.21 -10.64
N ALA A 61 -19.07 -11.19 -11.47
CA ALA A 61 -19.60 -11.37 -12.83
C ALA A 61 -18.55 -11.89 -13.84
N GLY A 62 -17.28 -12.06 -13.43
CA GLY A 62 -16.20 -12.48 -14.32
C GLY A 62 -15.76 -11.39 -15.31
N LEU A 63 -16.06 -10.13 -15.03
CA LEU A 63 -15.76 -8.98 -15.89
C LEU A 63 -14.41 -8.32 -15.56
N LEU A 64 -13.66 -8.89 -14.60
CA LEU A 64 -12.39 -8.35 -14.15
C LEU A 64 -11.26 -9.30 -14.57
N GLU A 65 -10.41 -8.82 -15.48
CA GLU A 65 -9.17 -9.48 -15.84
C GLU A 65 -8.10 -9.17 -14.78
N MET A 66 -7.49 -10.22 -14.21
CA MET A 66 -6.48 -10.07 -13.17
C MET A 66 -5.40 -11.15 -13.31
N ASP A 67 -4.15 -10.76 -13.10
CA ASP A 67 -3.02 -11.69 -13.01
C ASP A 67 -2.97 -12.46 -11.68
N PHE A 68 -3.79 -12.03 -10.71
CA PHE A 68 -3.85 -12.66 -9.40
C PHE A 68 -4.68 -13.94 -9.42
N LYS A 69 -4.06 -15.05 -8.99
CA LYS A 69 -4.75 -16.34 -8.83
C LYS A 69 -5.78 -16.38 -7.70
N ARG A 70 -5.81 -15.36 -6.84
CA ARG A 70 -6.68 -15.31 -5.66
C ARG A 70 -7.25 -13.92 -5.50
N PHE A 71 -8.55 -13.86 -5.28
CA PHE A 71 -9.27 -12.67 -4.90
C PHE A 71 -10.12 -13.01 -3.67
N GLN A 72 -10.14 -12.12 -2.68
CA GLN A 72 -10.95 -12.27 -1.46
C GLN A 72 -11.50 -10.93 -1.04
N ASN A 73 -12.70 -10.91 -0.49
CA ASN A 73 -13.26 -9.73 0.16
C ASN A 73 -13.53 -10.00 1.64
N ILE A 74 -13.38 -8.98 2.47
CA ILE A 74 -13.82 -8.95 3.87
C ILE A 74 -14.65 -7.69 4.06
N GLY A 75 -15.78 -7.82 4.74
CA GLY A 75 -16.61 -6.71 5.16
C GLY A 75 -17.76 -7.21 6.01
N GLY A 76 -18.52 -6.29 6.58
CA GLY A 76 -19.58 -6.63 7.51
C GLY A 76 -20.02 -5.46 8.36
N CYS A 77 -20.75 -5.77 9.43
CA CYS A 77 -21.12 -4.82 10.45
C CYS A 77 -21.08 -5.49 11.82
N PHE A 78 -20.86 -4.68 12.86
CA PHE A 78 -20.84 -5.14 14.25
C PHE A 78 -21.58 -4.14 15.14
N LEU A 79 -21.96 -4.60 16.33
CA LEU A 79 -22.60 -3.78 17.36
C LEU A 79 -21.52 -3.25 18.32
N ASP A 80 -21.47 -1.94 18.53
CA ASP A 80 -20.58 -1.25 19.48
C ASP A 80 -21.39 -0.22 20.26
N ASP A 81 -21.40 -0.31 21.59
CA ASP A 81 -22.19 0.54 22.49
C ASP A 81 -23.67 0.71 22.08
N GLY A 82 -24.27 -0.34 21.52
CA GLY A 82 -25.68 -0.34 21.09
C GLY A 82 -25.92 0.28 19.71
N TYR A 83 -24.87 0.70 19.00
CA TYR A 83 -24.94 1.22 17.64
C TYR A 83 -24.34 0.24 16.65
N PHE A 84 -24.99 0.08 15.49
CA PHE A 84 -24.41 -0.69 14.38
C PHE A 84 -23.32 0.12 13.70
N ARG A 85 -22.15 -0.50 13.52
CA ARG A 85 -21.00 0.06 12.81
C ARG A 85 -20.66 -0.80 11.59
N SER A 86 -20.34 -0.14 10.48
CA SER A 86 -19.83 -0.80 9.29
C SER A 86 -18.34 -1.13 9.48
N GLU A 87 -17.92 -2.34 9.10
CA GLU A 87 -16.51 -2.70 8.99
C GLU A 87 -15.86 -2.15 7.71
N GLY A 88 -16.68 -1.65 6.78
CA GLY A 88 -16.28 -1.32 5.42
C GLY A 88 -15.94 -2.55 4.60
N LEU A 89 -15.67 -2.35 3.32
CA LEU A 89 -15.19 -3.37 2.39
C LEU A 89 -13.66 -3.32 2.28
N SER A 90 -13.04 -4.49 2.33
CA SER A 90 -11.64 -4.73 2.01
C SER A 90 -11.53 -5.81 0.94
N LEU A 91 -10.81 -5.52 -0.14
CA LEU A 91 -10.56 -6.40 -1.27
C LEU A 91 -9.07 -6.77 -1.32
N TYR A 92 -8.80 -8.06 -1.33
CA TYR A 92 -7.46 -8.62 -1.34
C TYR A 92 -7.17 -9.34 -2.65
N PHE A 93 -6.10 -8.91 -3.32
CA PHE A 93 -5.62 -9.51 -4.56
C PHE A 93 -4.31 -10.25 -4.28
N GLY A 94 -4.28 -11.53 -4.65
CA GLY A 94 -3.16 -12.43 -4.41
C GLY A 94 -3.13 -13.02 -3.01
N SER A 95 -1.98 -13.62 -2.68
CA SER A 95 -1.73 -14.25 -1.39
C SER A 95 -0.80 -13.36 -0.55
N ARG A 96 -0.96 -13.31 0.76
CA ARG A 96 0.00 -12.58 1.63
C ARG A 96 1.44 -13.14 1.56
N LYS A 97 1.61 -14.35 1.02
CA LYS A 97 2.91 -15.01 0.80
C LYS A 97 3.48 -14.75 -0.60
N SER A 98 2.73 -14.19 -1.55
CA SER A 98 3.24 -13.92 -2.89
C SER A 98 4.14 -12.66 -2.91
N PRO A 99 5.05 -12.54 -3.90
CA PRO A 99 5.88 -11.35 -4.08
C PRO A 99 5.09 -10.05 -4.30
N LEU A 100 3.82 -10.17 -4.70
CA LEU A 100 2.88 -9.07 -4.92
C LEU A 100 1.56 -9.40 -4.23
N PHE A 101 1.02 -8.45 -3.47
CA PHE A 101 -0.26 -8.57 -2.78
C PHE A 101 -0.91 -7.19 -2.66
N PHE A 102 -2.16 -7.05 -3.10
CA PHE A 102 -2.90 -5.79 -2.97
C PHE A 102 -4.00 -5.88 -1.93
N ASN A 103 -4.23 -4.77 -1.23
CA ASN A 103 -5.31 -4.57 -0.28
C ASN A 103 -5.97 -3.22 -0.55
N PHE A 104 -7.16 -3.24 -1.15
CA PHE A 104 -7.95 -2.04 -1.42
C PHE A 104 -9.11 -1.99 -0.44
N TYR A 105 -9.23 -0.92 0.33
CA TYR A 105 -10.22 -0.90 1.39
C TYR A 105 -10.73 0.50 1.73
N GLU A 106 -11.92 0.52 2.33
CA GLU A 106 -12.60 1.74 2.78
C GLU A 106 -11.96 2.27 4.06
N LYS A 107 -10.89 3.04 3.89
CA LYS A 107 -10.08 3.58 5.00
C LYS A 107 -10.89 4.41 5.97
N ARG A 108 -11.93 5.12 5.50
CA ARG A 108 -12.83 5.89 6.34
C ARG A 108 -13.51 5.05 7.44
N PHE A 109 -13.95 3.83 7.13
CA PHE A 109 -14.55 2.93 8.12
C PHE A 109 -13.49 2.36 9.07
N GLU A 110 -12.30 2.02 8.58
CA GLU A 110 -11.19 1.59 9.45
C GLU A 110 -10.84 2.66 10.49
N ILE A 111 -10.71 3.92 10.06
CA ILE A 111 -10.43 5.05 10.95
C ILE A 111 -11.58 5.27 11.93
N ALA A 112 -12.83 5.32 11.43
CA ALA A 112 -14.00 5.52 12.27
C ALA A 112 -14.10 4.47 13.39
N ASN A 113 -13.80 3.20 13.07
CA ASN A 113 -13.81 2.10 14.02
C ASN A 113 -12.64 2.16 15.00
N ARG A 114 -11.42 2.44 14.53
CA ARG A 114 -10.26 2.57 15.42
C ARG A 114 -10.42 3.71 16.42
N GLU A 115 -10.92 4.86 15.98
CA GLU A 115 -11.03 6.06 16.79
C GLU A 115 -12.36 6.15 17.56
N LYS A 116 -13.28 5.18 17.36
CA LYS A 116 -14.64 5.19 17.92
C LYS A 116 -15.44 6.46 17.61
N ILE A 117 -15.28 7.00 16.41
CA ILE A 117 -16.03 8.17 15.89
C ILE A 117 -16.96 7.75 14.75
N SER A 118 -17.82 8.65 14.29
CA SER A 118 -18.63 8.42 13.09
C SER A 118 -17.79 8.47 11.81
N GLU A 119 -18.31 7.91 10.71
CA GLU A 119 -17.68 8.00 9.38
C GLU A 119 -17.46 9.46 8.97
N LEU A 120 -18.47 10.32 9.16
CA LEU A 120 -18.38 11.74 8.79
C LEU A 120 -17.30 12.47 9.59
N GLU A 121 -17.15 12.17 10.89
CA GLU A 121 -16.07 12.73 11.70
C GLU A 121 -14.70 12.23 11.23
N ALA A 122 -14.58 10.95 10.88
CA ALA A 122 -13.34 10.39 10.32
C ALA A 122 -12.97 11.08 9.00
N LEU A 123 -13.93 11.26 8.10
CA LEU A 123 -13.75 11.97 6.83
C LEU A 123 -13.37 13.44 7.06
N THR A 124 -14.07 14.14 7.94
CA THR A 124 -13.80 15.55 8.25
C THR A 124 -12.42 15.75 8.87
N LYS A 125 -11.98 14.83 9.73
CA LYS A 125 -10.71 14.96 10.46
C LYS A 125 -9.50 14.50 9.65
N TYR A 126 -9.63 13.43 8.88
CA TYR A 126 -8.50 12.79 8.19
C TYR A 126 -8.53 12.95 6.68
N GLY A 127 -9.70 13.19 6.08
CA GLY A 127 -9.83 13.45 4.65
C GLY A 127 -9.50 12.25 3.75
N ILE A 128 -9.56 11.02 4.24
CA ILE A 128 -9.23 9.80 3.47
C ILE A 128 -10.47 8.93 3.31
N TYR A 129 -10.85 8.65 2.06
CA TYR A 129 -12.01 7.85 1.70
C TYR A 129 -11.65 6.36 1.59
N ASN A 130 -10.82 6.01 0.59
CA ASN A 130 -10.28 4.68 0.35
C ASN A 130 -8.74 4.69 0.47
N ARG A 131 -8.17 3.51 0.71
CA ARG A 131 -6.72 3.28 0.60
C ARG A 131 -6.42 2.06 -0.28
N TYR A 132 -5.44 2.22 -1.16
CA TYR A 132 -4.90 1.18 -2.01
C TYR A 132 -3.49 0.83 -1.56
N GLU A 133 -3.33 -0.31 -0.87
CA GLU A 133 -2.03 -0.80 -0.40
C GLU A 133 -1.47 -1.84 -1.37
N LEU A 134 -0.26 -1.57 -1.86
CA LEU A 134 0.50 -2.45 -2.72
C LEU A 134 1.69 -2.99 -1.94
N ARG A 135 1.63 -4.26 -1.56
CA ARG A 135 2.72 -4.95 -0.87
C ARG A 135 3.59 -5.68 -1.87
N LEU A 136 4.87 -5.35 -1.82
CA LEU A 136 5.94 -5.99 -2.57
C LEU A 136 6.81 -6.78 -1.59
N ALA A 137 7.29 -7.95 -2.00
CA ALA A 137 8.24 -8.73 -1.21
C ALA A 137 9.44 -9.18 -2.05
N ASN A 138 10.55 -9.43 -1.35
CA ASN A 138 11.79 -9.95 -1.92
C ASN A 138 12.30 -9.12 -3.12
N GLU A 139 12.51 -9.76 -4.27
CA GLU A 139 13.04 -9.14 -5.48
C GLU A 139 12.17 -7.95 -5.94
N LYS A 140 10.84 -8.09 -5.91
CA LYS A 140 9.90 -7.01 -6.29
C LYS A 140 10.04 -5.78 -5.40
N ALA A 141 10.26 -5.97 -4.10
CA ALA A 141 10.46 -4.88 -3.15
C ALA A 141 11.81 -4.18 -3.40
N THR A 142 12.86 -4.96 -3.67
CA THR A 142 14.19 -4.42 -3.98
C THR A 142 14.16 -3.62 -5.28
N GLN A 143 13.50 -4.13 -6.33
CA GLN A 143 13.31 -3.44 -7.61
C GLN A 143 12.56 -2.10 -7.46
N ALA A 144 11.52 -2.04 -6.62
CA ALA A 144 10.78 -0.79 -6.39
C ALA A 144 11.63 0.26 -5.67
N VAL A 145 12.43 -0.15 -4.69
CA VAL A 145 13.37 0.73 -3.99
C VAL A 145 14.46 1.23 -4.96
N GLU A 146 15.01 0.35 -5.79
CA GLU A 146 15.97 0.73 -6.82
C GLU A 146 15.38 1.74 -7.80
N ALA A 147 14.17 1.50 -8.31
CA ALA A 147 13.48 2.43 -9.22
C ALA A 147 13.23 3.81 -8.59
N PHE A 148 12.96 3.86 -7.29
CA PHE A 148 12.79 5.12 -6.56
C PHE A 148 14.10 5.89 -6.38
N ILE A 149 15.22 5.20 -6.13
CA ILE A 149 16.49 5.86 -5.77
C ILE A 149 17.41 6.07 -6.99
N LEU A 150 17.44 5.16 -7.97
CA LEU A 150 18.44 5.11 -9.05
C LEU A 150 18.00 5.72 -10.39
N GLY A 151 16.77 6.22 -10.52
CA GLY A 151 16.30 6.78 -11.79
C GLY A 151 17.02 8.08 -12.20
N ASP A 152 17.34 8.23 -13.48
CA ASP A 152 17.83 9.50 -14.08
C ASP A 152 16.85 10.67 -13.85
N SER A 153 15.57 10.34 -13.64
CA SER A 153 14.60 11.12 -12.89
C SER A 153 13.94 10.16 -11.89
N PRO A 154 14.18 10.27 -10.57
CA PRO A 154 13.62 9.33 -9.60
C PRO A 154 12.08 9.34 -9.72
N LYS A 155 11.49 8.18 -10.04
CA LYS A 155 10.03 8.04 -10.14
C LYS A 155 9.42 8.38 -8.79
N ARG A 156 8.30 9.09 -8.78
CA ARG A 156 7.54 9.31 -7.54
C ARG A 156 6.94 7.96 -7.11
N LEU A 157 6.84 7.71 -5.81
CA LEU A 157 6.24 6.47 -5.29
C LEU A 157 4.81 6.24 -5.82
N GLY A 158 4.07 7.32 -6.06
CA GLY A 158 2.75 7.26 -6.69
C GLY A 158 2.77 6.71 -8.11
N GLU A 159 3.76 7.08 -8.94
CA GLU A 159 3.90 6.60 -10.32
C GLU A 159 4.26 5.10 -10.35
N ILE A 160 5.09 4.66 -9.41
CA ILE A 160 5.40 3.24 -9.22
C ILE A 160 4.13 2.48 -8.84
N GLY A 161 3.35 3.01 -7.89
CA GLY A 161 2.11 2.38 -7.45
C GLY A 161 1.06 2.26 -8.57
N VAL A 162 0.78 3.36 -9.28
CA VAL A 162 -0.16 3.36 -10.42
C VAL A 162 0.30 2.43 -11.53
N GLY A 163 1.61 2.39 -11.82
CA GLY A 163 2.15 1.45 -12.80
C GLY A 163 1.95 -0.01 -12.41
N LEU A 164 2.05 -0.34 -11.12
CA LEU A 164 1.83 -1.70 -10.61
C LEU A 164 0.36 -2.12 -10.62
N ILE A 165 -0.58 -1.18 -10.47
CA ILE A 165 -2.03 -1.46 -10.53
C ILE A 165 -2.48 -1.76 -11.97
N ASN A 166 -1.85 -1.12 -12.96
CA ASN A 166 -2.22 -1.22 -14.38
C ASN A 166 -1.34 -2.20 -15.19
N ALA A 167 -0.41 -2.91 -14.53
CA ALA A 167 0.47 -3.89 -15.17
C ALA A 167 -0.23 -5.24 -15.31
#